data_AF-A0A5J5DVD7-F1
#
_entry.id   AF-A0A5J5DVD7-F1
#
_cell.length_a   1.000
_cell.length_b   1.000
_cell.length_c   1.000
_cell.angle_alpha   90.00
_cell.angle_beta   90.00
_cell.angle_gamma   90.00
#
_symmetry.space_group_name_H-M   'P 1'
#
loop_
_entity.id
_entity.type
_entity.pdbx_description
1 polymer ?
#
loop_
_entity_poly.entity_id
_entity_poly.type
_entity_poly.pdbx_seq_one_letter_code
_entity_poly.pdbx_strand_id
1 'polypeptide(L)'
;MIVRNRSWKKAAATLAALTLSIGLTAAPAIAATAVDSTPTPAPTVTIANPAALGLNVGKLDADPVIRNSTIGYYEYIGAKGAVAWFDAVRSDPQKAQYLKLGDTDSATSLDNALKAALSIKRGNLLRVADNNFPGRSALKVDHTVNAMAQTAADWMNANGKMQHQNGDATEAGDYYAAGQNIAWGYANPFLGWYTKEKALYDLGVRDFSKVGHYTNLTSSDFTLTGFGWSGSYSAQNFAAPADPSSNPGVDVDAYIASLTRYKFLAEHYTGEQPSEPDDGDRVPVYRLYNKYTGMHHYTVDASERDGLVELGWKDEGTSFTVSSNGYPVYRLYNPYDPKGLHHYTMSREEADKMVRDGWRDEGIGWYVPKDGSLPVYRLYNQYSGEHLFTTNFGEYESAAEAGWIQESVAWIAFK
;
A
#
# COMPACT_ATOMS: atom_id res chain seq x y z
N MET A 1 -4.72 14.60 -49.26
CA MET A 1 -5.80 15.42 -49.83
C MET A 1 -7.11 14.93 -49.24
N ILE A 2 -7.86 15.84 -48.61
CA ILE A 2 -9.10 15.61 -47.87
C ILE A 2 -10.18 15.02 -48.79
N VAL A 3 -11.06 14.15 -48.28
CA VAL A 3 -12.54 14.28 -48.33
C VAL A 3 -13.22 13.03 -47.73
N ARG A 4 -14.16 13.32 -46.83
CA ARG A 4 -15.14 12.45 -46.17
C ARG A 4 -16.03 11.73 -47.18
N ASN A 5 -16.57 10.55 -46.84
CA ASN A 5 -18.02 10.36 -46.99
C ASN A 5 -18.64 9.26 -46.12
N ARG A 6 -19.79 9.62 -45.53
CA ARG A 6 -20.75 8.74 -44.84
C ARG A 6 -21.63 8.05 -45.89
N SER A 7 -22.08 6.81 -45.63
CA SER A 7 -23.49 6.36 -45.74
C SER A 7 -23.61 4.83 -45.78
N TRP A 8 -24.68 4.13 -45.38
CA TRP A 8 -25.89 4.28 -44.53
C TRP A 8 -26.54 2.85 -44.57
N LYS A 9 -27.34 2.49 -43.55
CA LYS A 9 -28.41 1.44 -43.51
C LYS A 9 -27.98 -0.04 -43.34
N LYS A 10 -28.24 -0.62 -42.16
CA LYS A 10 -29.49 -1.24 -41.63
C LYS A 10 -29.69 -2.69 -42.10
N ALA A 11 -29.58 -3.62 -41.18
CA ALA A 11 -30.44 -4.79 -41.10
C ALA A 11 -30.67 -5.11 -39.62
N ALA A 12 -31.91 -4.88 -39.18
CA ALA A 12 -32.43 -5.34 -37.90
C ALA A 12 -32.98 -6.76 -38.09
N ALA A 13 -32.66 -7.66 -37.17
CA ALA A 13 -33.45 -8.87 -36.93
C ALA A 13 -33.40 -9.19 -35.44
N THR A 14 -34.60 -9.30 -34.90
CA THR A 14 -35.01 -9.30 -33.50
C THR A 14 -34.73 -10.64 -32.82
N LEU A 15 -34.20 -10.64 -31.59
CA LEU A 15 -34.50 -11.67 -30.60
C LEU A 15 -34.91 -10.98 -29.30
N ALA A 16 -36.15 -11.22 -28.89
CA ALA A 16 -36.74 -10.71 -27.68
C ALA A 16 -36.03 -11.32 -26.45
N ALA A 17 -35.41 -10.47 -25.63
CA ALA A 17 -35.00 -10.82 -24.28
C ALA A 17 -36.02 -10.23 -23.30
N LEU A 18 -36.53 -11.11 -22.45
CA LEU A 18 -37.41 -10.82 -21.34
C LEU A 18 -36.73 -9.81 -20.39
N THR A 19 -37.09 -8.52 -20.49
CA THR A 19 -36.69 -7.53 -19.50
C THR A 19 -37.56 -7.70 -18.26
N LEU A 20 -36.99 -8.32 -17.23
CA LEU A 20 -37.51 -8.17 -15.87
C LEU A 20 -37.12 -6.75 -15.39
N SER A 21 -38.05 -5.80 -15.53
CA SER A 21 -37.92 -4.46 -14.95
C SER A 21 -38.04 -4.57 -13.43
N ILE A 22 -36.90 -4.69 -12.74
CA ILE A 22 -36.83 -4.35 -11.31
C ILE A 22 -36.68 -2.85 -11.25
N GLY A 23 -37.74 -2.16 -10.81
CA GLY A 23 -37.70 -0.74 -10.52
C GLY A 23 -36.62 -0.46 -9.49
N LEU A 24 -35.57 0.25 -9.89
CA LEU A 24 -34.58 0.79 -8.97
C LEU A 24 -35.22 2.00 -8.28
N THR A 25 -36.03 1.75 -7.26
CA THR A 25 -36.38 2.79 -6.30
C THR A 25 -35.10 3.13 -5.55
N ALA A 26 -34.70 4.41 -5.60
CA ALA A 26 -33.61 4.93 -4.79
C ALA A 26 -33.82 4.49 -3.33
N ALA A 27 -32.87 3.73 -2.80
CA ALA A 27 -32.84 3.43 -1.37
C ALA A 27 -32.69 4.77 -0.62
N PRO A 28 -33.38 4.96 0.51
CA PRO A 28 -33.22 6.18 1.29
C PRO A 28 -31.77 6.25 1.77
N ALA A 29 -31.21 7.46 1.77
CA ALA A 29 -29.94 7.73 2.42
C ALA A 29 -30.05 7.28 3.89
N ILE A 30 -29.35 6.20 4.23
CA ILE A 30 -29.22 5.76 5.61
C ILE A 30 -28.26 6.76 6.24
N ALA A 31 -28.78 7.61 7.12
CA ALA A 31 -27.97 8.44 7.99
C ALA A 31 -26.97 7.54 8.72
N ALA A 32 -25.68 7.85 8.62
CA ALA A 32 -24.63 7.18 9.37
C ALA A 32 -24.91 7.34 10.87
N THR A 33 -25.53 6.34 11.47
CA THR A 33 -25.63 6.21 12.93
C THR A 33 -24.25 5.89 13.45
N ALA A 34 -23.78 6.69 14.41
CA ALA A 34 -22.52 6.51 15.12
C ALA A 34 -22.31 5.04 15.49
N VAL A 35 -21.23 4.45 14.97
CA VAL A 35 -20.73 3.17 15.44
C VAL A 35 -20.22 3.40 16.86
N ASP A 36 -20.78 2.65 17.80
CA ASP A 36 -20.34 2.58 19.19
C ASP A 36 -18.85 2.19 19.21
N SER A 37 -18.00 3.16 19.53
CA SER A 37 -16.55 3.04 19.54
C SER A 37 -16.07 2.46 20.88
N THR A 38 -16.59 1.29 21.26
CA THR A 38 -15.94 0.47 22.29
C THR A 38 -14.74 -0.21 21.66
N PRO A 39 -13.50 0.03 22.14
CA PRO A 39 -12.33 -0.61 21.57
C PRO A 39 -12.40 -2.11 21.86
N THR A 40 -12.65 -2.91 20.82
CA THR A 40 -12.35 -4.34 20.86
C THR A 40 -10.85 -4.47 21.15
N PRO A 41 -10.43 -5.15 22.23
CA PRO A 41 -9.01 -5.32 22.49
C PRO A 41 -8.39 -6.04 21.29
N ALA A 42 -7.44 -5.38 20.64
CA ALA A 42 -6.66 -5.96 19.56
C ALA A 42 -6.10 -7.30 20.06
N PRO A 43 -6.16 -8.39 19.25
CA PRO A 43 -5.55 -9.65 19.65
C PRO A 43 -4.10 -9.39 20.04
N THR A 44 -3.74 -9.81 21.25
CA THR A 44 -2.40 -9.67 21.81
C THR A 44 -1.44 -10.52 20.99
N VAL A 45 -0.88 -9.93 19.93
CA VAL A 45 0.22 -10.52 19.18
C VAL A 45 1.48 -10.32 20.00
N THR A 46 2.07 -11.42 20.46
CA THR A 46 3.37 -11.47 21.13
C THR A 46 4.42 -10.75 20.27
N ILE A 47 5.03 -9.70 20.81
CA ILE A 47 5.86 -8.75 20.05
C ILE A 47 7.34 -9.16 20.12
N ALA A 48 7.93 -9.51 18.98
CA ALA A 48 9.38 -9.52 18.81
C ALA A 48 9.88 -8.07 18.65
N ASN A 49 10.91 -7.73 19.42
CA ASN A 49 11.62 -6.46 19.43
C ASN A 49 12.26 -6.15 18.04
N PRO A 50 12.01 -5.01 17.37
CA PRO A 50 12.51 -4.72 16.00
C PRO A 50 14.01 -4.48 15.82
N ALA A 51 14.85 -4.63 16.85
CA ALA A 51 16.24 -5.03 16.61
C ALA A 51 16.34 -6.34 15.76
N ALA A 52 15.21 -7.05 15.61
CA ALA A 52 15.04 -8.37 14.99
C ALA A 52 14.72 -8.41 13.48
N LEU A 53 14.82 -7.31 12.70
CA LEU A 53 14.76 -7.48 11.23
C LEU A 53 16.00 -8.21 10.67
N GLY A 54 17.13 -8.23 11.39
CA GLY A 54 18.33 -8.99 11.02
C GLY A 54 18.91 -8.63 9.64
N LEU A 55 18.47 -7.50 9.05
CA LEU A 55 18.89 -7.08 7.73
C LEU A 55 20.31 -6.54 7.81
N ASN A 56 21.19 -7.02 6.94
CA ASN A 56 22.49 -6.40 6.72
C ASN A 56 22.23 -5.03 6.11
N VAL A 57 22.18 -3.99 6.93
CA VAL A 57 21.99 -2.62 6.48
C VAL A 57 23.22 -2.20 5.67
N GLY A 58 23.09 -2.29 4.35
CA GLY A 58 24.08 -1.83 3.38
C GLY A 58 24.10 -0.31 3.28
N LYS A 59 24.90 0.18 2.34
CA LYS A 59 24.89 1.61 1.96
C LYS A 59 23.86 1.82 0.85
N LEU A 60 23.19 2.96 0.87
CA LEU A 60 22.41 3.43 -0.28
C LEU A 60 23.31 3.58 -1.50
N ASP A 61 22.80 3.21 -2.68
CA ASP A 61 23.52 3.40 -3.93
C ASP A 61 23.62 4.91 -4.30
N ALA A 62 24.74 5.30 -4.90
CA ALA A 62 24.95 6.67 -5.35
C ALA A 62 24.14 6.99 -6.61
N ASP A 63 23.89 6.00 -7.46
CA ASP A 63 23.05 6.12 -8.65
C ASP A 63 21.58 6.31 -8.23
N PRO A 64 20.96 7.47 -8.52
CA PRO A 64 19.56 7.71 -8.17
C PRO A 64 18.59 6.73 -8.85
N VAL A 65 18.93 6.14 -10.00
CA VAL A 65 18.07 5.14 -10.66
C VAL A 65 18.00 3.87 -9.83
N ILE A 66 19.14 3.41 -9.30
CA ILE A 66 19.21 2.24 -8.42
C ILE A 66 18.60 2.57 -7.06
N ARG A 67 19.06 3.66 -6.43
CA ARG A 67 18.62 4.09 -5.08
C ARG A 67 17.12 4.35 -4.98
N ASN A 68 16.49 4.91 -6.02
CA ASN A 68 15.06 5.21 -6.00
C ASN A 68 14.21 4.05 -6.53
N SER A 69 14.76 2.84 -6.58
CA SER A 69 14.08 1.64 -7.06
C SER A 69 14.20 0.47 -6.10
N THR A 70 13.39 -0.56 -6.29
CA THR A 70 13.39 -1.73 -5.42
C THR A 70 14.65 -2.59 -5.52
N ILE A 71 15.43 -2.53 -6.61
CA ILE A 71 16.71 -3.25 -6.62
C ILE A 71 17.68 -2.62 -5.62
N GLY A 72 17.74 -1.29 -5.52
CA GLY A 72 18.53 -0.60 -4.51
C GLY A 72 18.06 -0.92 -3.08
N TYR A 73 16.75 -1.08 -2.87
CA TYR A 73 16.23 -1.56 -1.59
C TYR A 73 16.73 -2.97 -1.28
N TYR A 74 16.65 -3.89 -2.25
CA TYR A 74 17.10 -5.27 -2.05
C TYR A 74 18.61 -5.38 -1.84
N GLU A 75 19.41 -4.54 -2.48
CA GLU A 75 20.84 -4.40 -2.19
C GLU A 75 21.06 -3.92 -0.76
N TYR A 76 20.34 -2.87 -0.35
CA TYR A 76 20.43 -2.28 0.98
C TYR A 76 20.07 -3.25 2.11
N ILE A 77 19.11 -4.16 1.90
CA ILE A 77 18.74 -5.17 2.90
C ILE A 77 19.47 -6.51 2.74
N GLY A 78 20.30 -6.65 1.71
CA GLY A 78 21.03 -7.89 1.41
C GLY A 78 20.18 -9.03 0.83
N ALA A 79 19.05 -8.72 0.18
CA ALA A 79 18.16 -9.70 -0.46
C ALA A 79 18.71 -10.22 -1.80
N LYS A 80 19.79 -11.00 -1.73
CA LYS A 80 20.58 -11.45 -2.90
C LYS A 80 19.77 -12.15 -4.00
N GLY A 81 18.74 -12.93 -3.65
CA GLY A 81 17.90 -13.60 -4.65
C GLY A 81 17.11 -12.63 -5.52
N ALA A 82 16.55 -11.58 -4.91
CA ALA A 82 15.82 -10.54 -5.63
C ALA A 82 16.75 -9.67 -6.49
N VAL A 83 17.96 -9.36 -5.99
CA VAL A 83 19.00 -8.66 -6.76
C VAL A 83 19.41 -9.49 -7.98
N ALA A 84 19.73 -10.78 -7.78
CA ALA A 84 20.11 -11.68 -8.86
C ALA A 84 19.00 -11.83 -9.92
N TRP A 85 17.73 -11.85 -9.51
CA TRP A 85 16.60 -11.85 -10.43
C TRP A 85 16.59 -10.60 -11.32
N PHE A 86 16.66 -9.40 -10.72
CA PHE A 86 16.67 -8.17 -11.50
C PHE A 86 17.90 -8.05 -12.40
N ASP A 87 19.08 -8.47 -11.94
CA ASP A 87 20.28 -8.49 -12.75
C ASP A 87 20.13 -9.43 -13.97
N ALA A 88 19.53 -10.61 -13.79
CA ALA A 88 19.21 -11.51 -14.90
C ALA A 88 18.26 -10.85 -15.90
N VAL A 89 17.17 -10.22 -15.44
CA VAL A 89 16.20 -9.51 -16.30
C VAL A 89 16.86 -8.36 -17.05
N ARG A 90 17.75 -7.60 -16.40
CA ARG A 90 18.49 -6.47 -17.00
C ARG A 90 19.56 -6.94 -18.00
N SER A 91 20.10 -8.14 -17.82
CA SER A 91 21.12 -8.70 -18.72
C SER A 91 20.57 -9.17 -20.07
N ASP A 92 19.27 -9.47 -20.15
CA ASP A 92 18.59 -9.83 -21.39
C ASP A 92 18.06 -8.57 -22.10
N PRO A 93 18.57 -8.20 -23.29
CA PRO A 93 18.14 -6.97 -23.99
C PRO A 93 16.65 -6.93 -24.33
N GLN A 94 16.01 -8.08 -24.56
CA GLN A 94 14.58 -8.15 -24.84
C GLN A 94 13.76 -7.90 -23.57
N LYS A 95 14.34 -8.13 -22.40
CA LYS A 95 13.69 -7.98 -21.11
C LYS A 95 14.00 -6.64 -20.44
N ALA A 96 15.23 -6.17 -20.55
CA ALA A 96 15.67 -4.88 -20.02
C ALA A 96 14.83 -3.69 -20.52
N GLN A 97 14.26 -3.77 -21.74
CA GLN A 97 13.47 -2.69 -22.33
C GLN A 97 12.18 -2.32 -21.56
N TYR A 98 11.64 -3.24 -20.75
CA TYR A 98 10.41 -2.98 -19.98
C TYR A 98 10.67 -2.69 -18.50
N LEU A 99 11.85 -3.04 -17.97
CA LEU A 99 12.18 -2.79 -16.56
C LEU A 99 12.68 -1.36 -16.39
N LYS A 100 11.77 -0.43 -16.10
CA LYS A 100 12.10 0.98 -15.90
C LYS A 100 12.38 1.26 -14.43
N LEU A 101 13.61 0.94 -14.00
CA LEU A 101 14.03 1.09 -12.60
C LEU A 101 13.68 2.47 -12.02
N GLY A 102 12.84 2.48 -10.98
CA GLY A 102 12.50 3.69 -10.23
C GLY A 102 11.55 4.65 -10.93
N ASP A 103 11.13 4.36 -12.17
CA ASP A 103 10.13 5.16 -12.90
C ASP A 103 8.79 5.10 -12.15
N THR A 104 8.10 6.25 -12.04
CA THR A 104 6.83 6.38 -11.31
C THR A 104 5.75 5.42 -11.79
N ASP A 105 5.76 5.03 -13.07
CA ASP A 105 4.80 4.07 -13.61
C ASP A 105 5.28 2.62 -13.49
N SER A 106 6.54 2.38 -13.11
CA SER A 106 7.10 1.04 -12.92
C SER A 106 6.75 0.46 -11.56
N ALA A 107 6.58 -0.86 -11.53
CA ALA A 107 6.46 -1.64 -10.29
C ALA A 107 7.72 -1.59 -9.42
N THR A 108 8.85 -1.14 -9.96
CA THR A 108 10.10 -0.98 -9.24
C THR A 108 10.27 0.38 -8.57
N SER A 109 9.39 1.35 -8.79
CA SER A 109 9.39 2.57 -7.94
C SER A 109 9.02 2.23 -6.50
N LEU A 110 9.60 2.97 -5.56
CA LEU A 110 9.36 2.74 -4.13
C LEU A 110 7.88 3.00 -3.75
N ASP A 111 7.20 3.92 -4.43
CA ASP A 111 5.78 4.19 -4.23
C ASP A 111 4.90 3.02 -4.68
N ASN A 112 5.12 2.50 -5.90
CA ASN A 112 4.37 1.35 -6.38
C ASN A 112 4.71 0.08 -5.60
N ALA A 113 5.94 -0.06 -5.11
CA ALA A 113 6.34 -1.15 -4.23
C ALA A 113 5.62 -1.09 -2.87
N LEU A 114 5.50 0.09 -2.25
CA LEU A 114 4.71 0.26 -1.03
C LEU A 114 3.22 -0.01 -1.29
N LYS A 115 2.66 0.49 -2.41
CA LYS A 115 1.29 0.17 -2.82
C LYS A 115 1.07 -1.34 -3.01
N ALA A 116 2.06 -2.03 -3.56
CA ALA A 116 2.03 -3.49 -3.72
C ALA A 116 2.10 -4.21 -2.35
N ALA A 117 2.95 -3.76 -1.43
CA ALA A 117 3.02 -4.29 -0.07
C ALA A 117 1.67 -4.14 0.67
N LEU A 118 1.02 -2.99 0.55
CA LEU A 118 -0.33 -2.77 1.12
C LEU A 118 -1.40 -3.64 0.44
N SER A 119 -1.24 -3.97 -0.84
CA SER A 119 -2.11 -4.92 -1.54
C SER A 119 -1.95 -6.33 -0.98
N ILE A 120 -0.73 -6.75 -0.64
CA ILE A 120 -0.50 -8.03 0.06
C ILE A 120 -1.19 -8.01 1.43
N LYS A 121 -1.06 -6.91 2.20
CA LYS A 121 -1.72 -6.78 3.51
C LYS A 121 -3.24 -6.91 3.41
N ARG A 122 -3.85 -6.24 2.44
CA ARG A 122 -5.28 -6.36 2.10
C ARG A 122 -5.67 -7.80 1.75
N GLY A 123 -4.92 -8.45 0.86
CA GLY A 123 -5.14 -9.84 0.48
C GLY A 123 -5.06 -10.80 1.67
N ASN A 124 -4.13 -10.57 2.60
CA ASN A 124 -4.00 -11.36 3.82
C ASN A 124 -5.18 -11.19 4.77
N LEU A 125 -5.75 -9.99 4.91
CA LEU A 125 -6.98 -9.80 5.69
C LEU A 125 -8.12 -10.63 5.13
N LEU A 126 -8.31 -10.60 3.81
CA LEU A 126 -9.35 -11.39 3.13
C LEU A 126 -9.11 -12.89 3.28
N ARG A 127 -7.86 -13.34 3.08
CA ARG A 127 -7.46 -14.74 3.19
C ARG A 127 -7.71 -15.30 4.59
N VAL A 128 -7.32 -14.57 5.64
CA VAL A 128 -7.47 -15.01 7.04
C VAL A 128 -8.94 -15.01 7.47
N ALA A 129 -9.73 -14.06 6.99
CA ALA A 129 -11.15 -13.93 7.30
C ALA A 129 -12.07 -14.78 6.42
N ASP A 130 -11.54 -15.58 5.50
CA ASP A 130 -12.35 -16.34 4.56
C ASP A 130 -13.12 -17.48 5.27
N ASN A 131 -14.42 -17.54 5.03
CA ASN A 131 -15.31 -18.50 5.67
C ASN A 131 -15.41 -19.86 4.96
N ASN A 132 -15.03 -19.95 3.68
CA ASN A 132 -15.00 -21.23 2.95
C ASN A 132 -13.72 -22.01 3.26
N PHE A 133 -12.64 -21.29 3.57
CA PHE A 133 -11.32 -21.84 3.89
C PHE A 133 -10.85 -21.32 5.26
N PRO A 134 -11.48 -21.75 6.37
CA PRO A 134 -11.08 -21.31 7.69
C PRO A 134 -9.67 -21.79 8.05
N GLY A 135 -8.99 -21.02 8.92
CA GLY A 135 -7.67 -21.37 9.46
C GLY A 135 -6.49 -21.09 8.51
N ARG A 136 -6.69 -20.26 7.48
CA ARG A 136 -5.59 -19.80 6.62
C ARG A 136 -4.73 -18.77 7.35
N SER A 137 -3.43 -19.01 7.32
CA SER A 137 -2.43 -18.03 7.78
C SER A 137 -2.20 -16.95 6.72
N ALA A 138 -1.80 -15.78 7.19
CA ALA A 138 -1.27 -14.73 6.33
C ALA A 138 -0.05 -15.25 5.54
N LEU A 139 0.00 -14.88 4.26
CA LEU A 139 1.17 -15.12 3.41
C LEU A 139 2.29 -14.15 3.82
N LYS A 140 3.52 -14.63 3.78
CA LYS A 140 4.72 -13.83 4.02
C LYS A 140 5.33 -13.35 2.70
N VAL A 141 6.02 -12.22 2.73
CA VAL A 141 6.72 -11.70 1.56
C VAL A 141 7.99 -12.49 1.34
N ASP A 142 8.19 -13.00 0.12
CA ASP A 142 9.50 -13.40 -0.35
C ASP A 142 10.02 -12.36 -1.34
N HIS A 143 11.23 -11.85 -1.11
CA HIS A 143 11.77 -10.76 -1.93
C HIS A 143 11.97 -11.16 -3.40
N THR A 144 12.30 -12.43 -3.67
CA THR A 144 12.51 -12.90 -5.05
C THR A 144 11.18 -13.07 -5.77
N VAL A 145 10.18 -13.69 -5.12
CA VAL A 145 8.81 -13.79 -5.64
C VAL A 145 8.19 -12.40 -5.83
N ASN A 146 8.52 -11.44 -4.97
CA ASN A 146 8.13 -10.05 -5.11
C ASN A 146 8.78 -9.40 -6.34
N ALA A 147 10.09 -9.55 -6.53
CA ALA A 147 10.78 -9.07 -7.73
C ALA A 147 10.18 -9.66 -9.02
N MET A 148 9.82 -10.95 -9.02
CA MET A 148 9.12 -11.59 -10.14
C MET A 148 7.76 -10.96 -10.42
N ALA A 149 6.98 -10.64 -9.38
CA ALA A 149 5.67 -10.00 -9.54
C ALA A 149 5.81 -8.57 -10.07
N GLN A 150 6.84 -7.84 -9.64
CA GLN A 150 7.18 -6.51 -10.17
C GLN A 150 7.55 -6.58 -11.66
N THR A 151 8.44 -7.50 -12.03
CA THR A 151 8.80 -7.77 -13.43
C THR A 151 7.57 -8.11 -14.29
N ALA A 152 6.66 -8.93 -13.77
CA ALA A 152 5.44 -9.31 -14.47
C ALA A 152 4.52 -8.10 -14.71
N ALA A 153 4.33 -7.25 -13.71
CA ALA A 153 3.52 -6.05 -13.85
C ALA A 153 4.12 -5.08 -14.88
N ASP A 154 5.43 -4.84 -14.85
CA ASP A 154 6.12 -3.97 -15.82
C ASP A 154 6.05 -4.52 -17.24
N TRP A 155 6.21 -5.83 -17.42
CA TRP A 155 6.05 -6.47 -18.72
C TRP A 155 4.63 -6.24 -19.28
N MET A 156 3.59 -6.44 -18.45
CA MET A 156 2.20 -6.26 -18.88
C MET A 156 1.90 -4.80 -19.24
N ASN A 157 2.43 -3.86 -18.46
CA ASN A 157 2.29 -2.43 -18.71
C ASN A 157 2.99 -2.01 -20.01
N ALA A 158 4.24 -2.41 -20.20
CA ALA A 158 5.01 -2.07 -21.40
C ALA A 158 4.41 -2.64 -22.69
N ASN A 159 3.78 -3.83 -22.62
CA ASN A 159 3.19 -4.49 -23.78
C ASN A 159 1.69 -4.24 -23.94
N GLY A 160 1.04 -3.57 -22.98
CA GLY A 160 -0.40 -3.37 -22.98
C GLY A 160 -1.20 -4.68 -22.99
N LYS A 161 -0.69 -5.74 -22.35
CA LYS A 161 -1.22 -7.10 -22.49
C LYS A 161 -1.37 -7.81 -21.15
N MET A 162 -2.55 -8.39 -20.92
CA MET A 162 -2.82 -9.32 -19.82
C MET A 162 -2.35 -10.72 -20.18
N GLN A 163 -1.20 -11.13 -19.64
CA GLN A 163 -0.66 -12.48 -19.85
C GLN A 163 0.08 -12.95 -18.61
N HIS A 164 -0.20 -14.19 -18.21
CA HIS A 164 0.54 -14.83 -17.14
C HIS A 164 2.02 -14.98 -17.51
N GLN A 165 2.88 -14.65 -16.56
CA GLN A 165 4.34 -14.69 -16.73
C GLN A 165 4.98 -15.95 -16.13
N ASN A 166 4.17 -16.92 -15.70
CA ASN A 166 4.58 -18.15 -14.99
C ASN A 166 5.38 -19.16 -15.85
N GLY A 167 5.82 -18.79 -17.06
CA GLY A 167 6.50 -19.68 -18.00
C GLY A 167 7.61 -19.03 -18.81
N ASP A 168 7.89 -17.75 -18.63
CA ASP A 168 9.05 -17.07 -19.23
C ASP A 168 10.01 -16.68 -18.11
N ALA A 169 10.39 -17.70 -17.34
CA ALA A 169 11.58 -17.64 -16.53
C ALA A 169 12.68 -17.13 -17.46
N THR A 170 13.37 -16.05 -17.09
CA THR A 170 14.80 -16.07 -17.35
C THR A 170 15.29 -17.45 -16.91
N GLU A 171 16.21 -18.06 -17.64
CA GLU A 171 16.95 -19.24 -17.18
C GLU A 171 17.83 -18.89 -15.96
N ALA A 172 17.28 -18.14 -15.00
CA ALA A 172 17.87 -17.67 -13.76
C ALA A 172 17.41 -18.58 -12.61
N GLY A 173 17.69 -19.87 -12.76
CA GLY A 173 17.58 -20.86 -11.68
C GLY A 173 16.18 -21.35 -11.35
N ASP A 174 16.12 -22.35 -10.45
CA ASP A 174 14.98 -23.19 -10.09
C ASP A 174 13.80 -22.46 -9.37
N TYR A 175 13.61 -21.15 -9.57
CA TYR A 175 12.57 -20.39 -8.88
C TYR A 175 11.28 -20.33 -9.71
N TYR A 176 10.24 -21.04 -9.25
CA TYR A 176 8.93 -21.09 -9.87
C TYR A 176 7.88 -20.43 -8.96
N ALA A 177 7.21 -19.38 -9.43
CA ALA A 177 5.96 -18.94 -8.80
C ALA A 177 4.89 -20.01 -9.08
N ALA A 178 4.47 -20.73 -8.03
CA ALA A 178 3.53 -21.84 -8.12
C ALA A 178 2.09 -21.40 -8.43
N GLY A 179 1.77 -20.11 -8.28
CA GLY A 179 0.51 -19.51 -8.69
C GLY A 179 0.66 -18.03 -9.02
N GLN A 180 -0.25 -17.49 -9.83
CA GLN A 180 -0.29 -16.05 -10.14
C GLN A 180 -1.71 -15.56 -10.36
N ASN A 181 -2.00 -14.38 -9.81
CA ASN A 181 -3.16 -13.57 -10.15
C ASN A 181 -2.70 -12.32 -10.88
N ILE A 182 -3.42 -11.94 -11.95
CA ILE A 182 -3.16 -10.69 -12.69
C ILE A 182 -4.45 -9.89 -12.85
N ALA A 183 -4.33 -8.56 -12.87
CA ALA A 183 -5.47 -7.66 -13.07
C ALA A 183 -5.06 -6.43 -13.88
N TRP A 184 -6.04 -5.87 -14.60
CA TRP A 184 -5.91 -4.62 -15.33
C TRP A 184 -7.11 -3.70 -15.07
N GLY A 185 -6.83 -2.42 -14.84
CA GLY A 185 -7.84 -1.36 -14.69
C GLY A 185 -8.59 -1.35 -13.36
N TYR A 186 -8.18 -2.17 -12.39
CA TYR A 186 -8.72 -2.13 -11.03
C TYR A 186 -7.88 -1.20 -10.16
N ALA A 187 -8.51 -0.37 -9.33
CA ALA A 187 -7.82 0.28 -8.21
C ALA A 187 -7.61 -0.69 -7.04
N ASN A 188 -8.58 -1.60 -6.85
CA ASN A 188 -8.52 -2.70 -5.90
C ASN A 188 -8.80 -4.03 -6.64
N PRO A 189 -7.77 -4.84 -6.96
CA PRO A 189 -7.93 -6.06 -7.75
C PRO A 189 -8.72 -7.14 -7.00
N PHE A 190 -8.80 -7.09 -5.67
CA PHE A 190 -9.55 -8.04 -4.86
C PHE A 190 -11.07 -7.94 -5.03
N LEU A 191 -11.59 -6.82 -5.57
CA LEU A 191 -13.00 -6.76 -6.01
C LEU A 191 -13.29 -7.79 -7.10
N GLY A 192 -12.34 -8.02 -8.00
CA GLY A 192 -12.40 -9.10 -8.99
C GLY A 192 -12.02 -10.43 -8.37
N TRP A 193 -10.78 -10.53 -7.91
CA TRP A 193 -10.16 -11.79 -7.51
C TRP A 193 -10.81 -12.47 -6.31
N TYR A 194 -11.30 -11.71 -5.34
CA TYR A 194 -11.93 -12.26 -4.13
C TYR A 194 -13.44 -12.08 -4.18
N THR A 195 -13.94 -10.84 -4.21
CA THR A 195 -15.38 -10.58 -4.02
C THR A 195 -16.26 -11.23 -5.09
N LYS A 196 -15.96 -10.99 -6.38
CA LYS A 196 -16.76 -11.55 -7.48
C LYS A 196 -16.61 -13.07 -7.60
N GLU A 197 -15.38 -13.57 -7.53
CA GLU A 197 -15.12 -15.00 -7.69
C GLU A 197 -15.57 -15.84 -6.51
N LYS A 198 -15.43 -15.34 -5.28
CA LYS A 198 -15.99 -15.98 -4.09
C LYS A 198 -17.51 -16.12 -4.20
N ALA A 199 -18.21 -15.10 -4.69
CA ALA A 199 -19.66 -15.21 -4.90
C ALA A 199 -20.04 -16.33 -5.88
N LEU A 200 -19.26 -16.53 -6.95
CA LEU A 200 -19.43 -17.68 -7.85
C LEU A 200 -19.11 -19.01 -7.16
N TYR A 201 -18.04 -19.03 -6.36
CA TYR A 201 -17.67 -20.20 -5.58
C TYR A 201 -18.76 -20.59 -4.57
N ASP A 202 -19.36 -19.62 -3.89
CA ASP A 202 -20.46 -19.82 -2.94
C ASP A 202 -21.71 -20.39 -3.64
N LEU A 203 -21.90 -20.10 -4.93
CA LEU A 203 -22.95 -20.68 -5.79
C LEU A 203 -22.59 -22.08 -6.35
N GLY A 204 -21.46 -22.66 -5.93
CA GLY A 204 -21.04 -24.00 -6.34
C GLY A 204 -20.17 -24.05 -7.60
N VAL A 205 -19.76 -22.92 -8.18
CA VAL A 205 -18.83 -22.90 -9.32
C VAL A 205 -17.44 -23.36 -8.87
N ARG A 206 -16.86 -24.33 -9.58
CA ARG A 206 -15.52 -24.89 -9.29
C ARG A 206 -14.57 -24.89 -10.49
N ASP A 207 -15.01 -24.32 -11.61
CA ASP A 207 -14.18 -24.14 -12.81
C ASP A 207 -13.07 -23.12 -12.52
N PHE A 208 -11.81 -23.58 -12.55
CA PHE A 208 -10.65 -22.77 -12.23
C PHE A 208 -10.54 -21.51 -13.11
N SER A 209 -11.03 -21.54 -14.36
CA SER A 209 -11.01 -20.35 -15.21
C SER A 209 -11.93 -19.22 -14.72
N LYS A 210 -12.84 -19.51 -13.77
CA LYS A 210 -13.84 -18.57 -13.23
C LYS A 210 -13.63 -18.23 -11.77
N VAL A 211 -12.99 -19.11 -11.00
CA VAL A 211 -12.75 -18.91 -9.55
C VAL A 211 -11.28 -19.03 -9.17
N GLY A 212 -10.39 -19.10 -10.17
CA GLY A 212 -8.97 -19.38 -10.01
C GLY A 212 -8.25 -18.35 -9.16
N HIS A 213 -8.59 -17.07 -9.28
CA HIS A 213 -7.94 -16.02 -8.50
C HIS A 213 -8.30 -16.13 -7.02
N TYR A 214 -9.58 -16.39 -6.73
CA TYR A 214 -10.07 -16.64 -5.38
C TYR A 214 -9.42 -17.87 -4.77
N THR A 215 -9.36 -18.98 -5.52
CA THR A 215 -8.75 -20.23 -5.04
C THR A 215 -7.24 -20.12 -4.88
N ASN A 216 -6.55 -19.32 -5.70
CA ASN A 216 -5.13 -19.01 -5.49
C ASN A 216 -4.93 -18.25 -4.18
N LEU A 217 -5.70 -17.17 -3.95
CA LEU A 217 -5.60 -16.35 -2.75
C LEU A 217 -5.89 -17.13 -1.47
N THR A 218 -6.71 -18.18 -1.53
CA THR A 218 -7.14 -18.98 -0.37
C THR A 218 -6.51 -20.38 -0.31
N SER A 219 -5.60 -20.73 -1.23
CA SER A 219 -4.95 -22.04 -1.26
C SER A 219 -4.08 -22.27 -0.02
N SER A 220 -4.15 -23.46 0.59
CA SER A 220 -3.22 -23.89 1.66
C SER A 220 -1.81 -24.12 1.17
N ASP A 221 -1.62 -24.28 -0.14
CA ASP A 221 -0.35 -24.69 -0.72
C ASP A 221 0.65 -23.54 -0.80
N PHE A 222 0.21 -22.32 -0.48
CA PHE A 222 1.06 -21.13 -0.50
C PHE A 222 1.29 -20.59 0.91
N THR A 223 2.56 -20.29 1.18
CA THR A 223 3.03 -19.62 2.40
C THR A 223 3.75 -18.31 2.10
N LEU A 224 4.19 -18.13 0.85
CA LEU A 224 4.95 -16.98 0.38
C LEU A 224 4.21 -16.27 -0.75
N THR A 225 4.44 -14.96 -0.88
CA THR A 225 3.85 -14.14 -1.93
C THR A 225 4.75 -12.97 -2.30
N GLY A 226 4.41 -12.35 -3.43
CA GLY A 226 4.99 -11.12 -3.95
C GLY A 226 3.96 -10.40 -4.80
N PHE A 227 4.07 -9.09 -4.93
CA PHE A 227 3.09 -8.26 -5.62
C PHE A 227 3.77 -7.14 -6.41
N GLY A 228 3.27 -6.84 -7.60
CA GLY A 228 3.73 -5.75 -8.45
C GLY A 228 2.58 -4.87 -8.93
N TRP A 229 2.83 -3.56 -9.03
CA TRP A 229 1.92 -2.56 -9.58
C TRP A 229 2.63 -1.72 -10.65
N SER A 230 2.15 -1.73 -11.88
CA SER A 230 2.75 -0.94 -12.97
C SER A 230 1.65 -0.33 -13.82
N GLY A 231 1.53 1.00 -13.82
CA GLY A 231 0.41 1.71 -14.42
C GLY A 231 -0.96 1.16 -13.97
N SER A 232 -1.74 0.64 -14.93
CA SER A 232 -3.05 0.02 -14.66
C SER A 232 -2.98 -1.50 -14.40
N TYR A 233 -1.80 -2.09 -14.40
CA TYR A 233 -1.59 -3.52 -14.27
C TYR A 233 -1.11 -3.89 -12.87
N SER A 234 -1.56 -5.04 -12.39
CA SER A 234 -1.06 -5.64 -11.15
C SER A 234 -0.89 -7.15 -11.30
N ALA A 235 0.08 -7.68 -10.56
CA ALA A 235 0.34 -9.11 -10.47
C ALA A 235 0.61 -9.49 -9.02
N GLN A 236 0.01 -10.59 -8.56
CA GLN A 236 0.35 -11.25 -7.32
C GLN A 236 0.88 -12.64 -7.64
N ASN A 237 2.11 -12.92 -7.22
CA ASN A 237 2.69 -14.25 -7.31
C ASN A 237 2.55 -14.97 -5.97
N PHE A 238 2.39 -16.29 -6.04
CA PHE A 238 2.27 -17.17 -4.89
C PHE A 238 3.30 -18.28 -4.99
N ALA A 239 3.87 -18.64 -3.85
CA ALA A 239 4.86 -19.71 -3.76
C ALA A 239 4.76 -20.45 -2.43
N ALA A 240 5.39 -21.61 -2.40
CA ALA A 240 5.81 -22.27 -1.18
C ALA A 240 7.27 -22.70 -1.34
N PRO A 241 8.10 -22.53 -0.30
CA PRO A 241 9.46 -23.01 -0.34
C PRO A 241 9.46 -24.54 -0.33
N ALA A 242 10.40 -25.16 -1.04
CA ALA A 242 10.61 -26.61 -0.97
C ALA A 242 10.93 -27.09 0.45
N ASP A 243 11.60 -26.23 1.23
CA ASP A 243 11.84 -26.39 2.66
C ASP A 243 11.48 -25.09 3.41
N PRO A 244 10.41 -25.07 4.22
CA PRO A 244 10.00 -23.90 5.02
C PRO A 244 11.07 -23.37 5.99
N SER A 245 12.04 -24.19 6.39
CA SER A 245 13.14 -23.76 7.26
C SER A 245 14.24 -22.99 6.52
N SER A 246 14.32 -23.15 5.19
CA SER A 246 15.32 -22.51 4.33
C SER A 246 14.94 -21.08 3.93
N ASN A 247 13.64 -20.78 3.91
CA ASN A 247 13.12 -19.45 3.60
C ASN A 247 11.80 -19.20 4.37
N PRO A 248 11.86 -18.56 5.54
CA PRO A 248 10.67 -18.31 6.35
C PRO A 248 9.80 -17.17 5.81
N GLY A 249 10.26 -16.42 4.79
CA GLY A 249 9.64 -15.17 4.35
C GLY A 249 9.66 -14.05 5.41
N VAL A 250 9.19 -12.87 5.04
CA VAL A 250 9.09 -11.68 5.89
C VAL A 250 7.63 -11.38 6.18
N ASP A 251 7.29 -11.07 7.43
CA ASP A 251 5.94 -10.60 7.77
C ASP A 251 5.64 -9.29 7.01
N VAL A 252 4.43 -9.15 6.48
CA VAL A 252 4.08 -8.04 5.58
C VAL A 252 4.25 -6.68 6.26
N ASP A 253 3.93 -6.56 7.55
CA ASP A 253 4.12 -5.31 8.29
C ASP A 253 5.60 -4.96 8.49
N ALA A 254 6.44 -5.98 8.70
CA ALA A 254 7.89 -5.80 8.76
C ALA A 254 8.47 -5.38 7.40
N TYR A 255 7.98 -5.98 6.31
CA TYR A 255 8.35 -5.58 4.95
C TYR A 255 7.94 -4.13 4.64
N ILE A 256 6.71 -3.74 4.97
CA ILE A 256 6.22 -2.35 4.82
C ILE A 256 7.12 -1.39 5.61
N ALA A 257 7.38 -1.67 6.89
CA ALA A 257 8.20 -0.80 7.73
C ALA A 257 9.62 -0.64 7.18
N SER A 258 10.24 -1.74 6.75
CA SER A 258 11.57 -1.74 6.15
C SER A 258 11.62 -0.92 4.85
N LEU A 259 10.66 -1.11 3.96
CA LEU A 259 10.59 -0.39 2.69
C LEU A 259 10.29 1.10 2.88
N THR A 260 9.43 1.47 3.82
CA THR A 260 9.17 2.88 4.17
C THR A 260 10.42 3.56 4.71
N ARG A 261 11.18 2.91 5.60
CA ARG A 261 12.46 3.45 6.10
C ARG A 261 13.46 3.66 4.96
N TYR A 262 13.59 2.68 4.06
CA TYR A 262 14.47 2.82 2.90
C TYR A 262 14.07 4.00 2.00
N LYS A 263 12.78 4.14 1.68
CA LYS A 263 12.28 5.25 0.88
C LYS A 263 12.62 6.59 1.51
N PHE A 264 12.39 6.74 2.82
CA PHE A 264 12.75 7.94 3.54
C PHE A 264 14.25 8.26 3.42
N LEU A 265 15.13 7.26 3.65
CA LEU A 265 16.58 7.44 3.53
C LEU A 265 17.00 7.80 2.09
N ALA A 266 16.38 7.19 1.09
CA ALA A 266 16.65 7.46 -0.32
C ALA A 266 16.29 8.89 -0.73
N GLU A 267 15.17 9.41 -0.22
CA GLU A 267 14.70 10.79 -0.44
C GLU A 267 15.62 11.84 0.18
N HIS A 268 16.29 11.50 1.29
CA HIS A 268 17.17 12.41 2.03
C HIS A 268 18.66 12.23 1.67
N TYR A 269 18.96 11.50 0.60
CA TYR A 269 20.34 11.29 0.15
C TYR A 269 20.92 12.55 -0.51
N THR A 270 21.93 13.15 0.13
CA THR A 270 22.59 14.39 -0.32
C THR A 270 23.97 14.18 -0.93
N GLY A 271 24.30 12.94 -1.32
CA GLY A 271 25.61 12.55 -1.83
C GLY A 271 26.45 11.74 -0.84
N GLU A 272 26.03 11.70 0.42
CA GLU A 272 26.59 10.86 1.48
C GLU A 272 25.48 10.04 2.14
N GLN A 273 25.86 8.97 2.84
CA GLN A 273 24.90 8.17 3.60
C GLN A 273 24.25 9.04 4.68
N PRO A 274 22.91 9.19 4.68
CA PRO A 274 22.24 9.96 5.72
C PRO A 274 22.59 9.39 7.09
N SER A 275 22.99 10.24 8.04
CA SER A 275 23.11 9.80 9.42
C SER A 275 21.71 9.46 9.93
N GLU A 276 21.55 8.28 10.49
CA GLU A 276 20.31 7.93 11.18
C GLU A 276 20.34 8.56 12.56
N PRO A 277 19.41 9.48 12.89
CA PRO A 277 19.35 10.11 14.20
C PRO A 277 19.05 9.05 15.26
N ASP A 278 19.57 9.26 16.46
CA ASP A 278 19.19 8.45 17.62
C ASP A 278 17.73 8.69 17.99
N ASP A 279 17.07 7.64 18.45
CA ASP A 279 15.74 7.75 19.04
C ASP A 279 15.83 8.48 20.37
N GLY A 280 14.87 9.38 20.58
CA GLY A 280 14.62 10.03 21.86
C GLY A 280 13.61 9.25 22.69
N ASP A 281 13.01 9.96 23.63
CA ASP A 281 11.93 9.43 24.45
C ASP A 281 10.68 9.12 23.61
N ARG A 282 9.90 8.15 24.05
CA ARG A 282 8.60 7.83 23.45
C ARG A 282 7.57 8.93 23.77
N VAL A 283 7.00 9.55 22.74
CA VAL A 283 6.03 10.63 22.86
C VAL A 283 4.69 10.22 22.22
N PRO A 284 3.55 10.34 22.91
CA PRO A 284 2.25 10.05 22.30
C PRO A 284 1.82 11.16 21.34
N VAL A 285 1.24 10.80 20.19
CA VAL A 285 0.49 11.72 19.33
C VAL A 285 -1.00 11.51 19.60
N TYR A 286 -1.64 12.53 20.16
CA TYR A 286 -3.07 12.58 20.40
C TYR A 286 -3.81 12.88 19.10
N ARG A 287 -4.93 12.18 18.87
CA ARG A 287 -5.86 12.47 17.78
C ARG A 287 -7.15 13.04 18.34
N LEU A 288 -7.58 14.17 17.81
CA LEU A 288 -8.84 14.81 18.19
C LEU A 288 -9.75 14.92 16.98
N TYR A 289 -11.05 14.75 17.18
CA TYR A 289 -12.06 14.82 16.14
C TYR A 289 -13.07 15.93 16.40
N ASN A 290 -13.28 16.79 15.41
CA ASN A 290 -14.32 17.81 15.43
C ASN A 290 -15.57 17.31 14.70
N LYS A 291 -16.60 16.93 15.45
CA LYS A 291 -17.88 16.44 14.88
C LYS A 291 -18.65 17.45 14.03
N TYR A 292 -18.35 18.75 14.14
CA TYR A 292 -19.05 19.79 13.39
C TYR A 292 -18.40 20.07 12.04
N THR A 293 -17.07 19.99 11.96
CA THR A 293 -16.32 20.22 10.72
C THR A 293 -15.94 18.92 10.01
N GLY A 294 -15.95 17.80 10.74
CA GLY A 294 -15.46 16.50 10.30
C GLY A 294 -13.94 16.35 10.40
N MET A 295 -13.21 17.36 10.89
CA MET A 295 -11.74 17.40 10.83
C MET A 295 -11.08 16.65 12.00
N HIS A 296 -9.96 16.01 11.71
CA HIS A 296 -9.02 15.51 12.70
C HIS A 296 -7.87 16.49 12.96
N HIS A 297 -7.39 16.53 14.20
CA HIS A 297 -6.17 17.24 14.62
C HIS A 297 -5.21 16.28 15.31
N TYR A 298 -3.91 16.46 15.07
CA TYR A 298 -2.85 15.61 15.63
C TYR A 298 -1.81 16.44 16.38
N THR A 299 -1.53 16.06 17.62
CA THR A 299 -0.58 16.82 18.44
C THR A 299 0.12 15.97 19.50
N VAL A 300 1.35 16.33 19.82
CA VAL A 300 2.09 15.82 20.98
C VAL A 300 1.88 16.69 22.23
N ASP A 301 1.34 17.90 22.06
CA ASP A 301 1.11 18.84 23.17
C ASP A 301 -0.21 18.50 23.87
N ALA A 302 -0.10 17.99 25.10
CA ALA A 302 -1.24 17.69 25.95
C ALA A 302 -2.07 18.94 26.26
N SER A 303 -1.46 20.13 26.33
CA SER A 303 -2.16 21.39 26.59
C SER A 303 -3.00 21.81 25.38
N GLU A 304 -2.49 21.62 24.15
CA GLU A 304 -3.25 21.87 22.92
C GLU A 304 -4.44 20.90 22.83
N ARG A 305 -4.21 19.62 23.12
CA ARG A 305 -5.30 18.62 23.23
C ARG A 305 -6.36 19.07 24.23
N ASP A 306 -5.97 19.41 25.45
CA ASP A 306 -6.90 19.75 26.52
C ASP A 306 -7.71 21.02 26.17
N GLY A 307 -7.06 22.04 25.59
CA GLY A 307 -7.75 23.24 25.10
C GLY A 307 -8.75 22.96 23.98
N LEU A 308 -8.43 22.06 23.04
CA LEU A 308 -9.38 21.65 21.99
C LEU A 308 -10.57 20.86 22.56
N VAL A 309 -10.35 20.02 23.58
CA VAL A 309 -11.42 19.33 24.31
C VAL A 309 -12.35 20.32 24.99
N GLU A 310 -11.82 21.36 25.65
CA GLU A 310 -12.62 22.44 26.23
C GLU A 310 -13.46 23.18 25.18
N LEU A 311 -12.96 23.29 23.95
CA LEU A 311 -13.67 23.84 22.79
C LEU A 311 -14.65 22.84 22.14
N GLY A 312 -14.82 21.65 22.71
CA GLY A 312 -15.82 20.67 22.30
C GLY A 312 -15.35 19.66 21.24
N TRP A 313 -14.05 19.58 20.97
CA TRP A 313 -13.48 18.48 20.19
C TRP A 313 -13.55 17.18 20.99
N LYS A 314 -13.71 16.06 20.31
CA LYS A 314 -13.65 14.72 20.92
C LYS A 314 -12.19 14.28 20.95
N ASP A 315 -11.65 14.05 22.14
CA ASP A 315 -10.38 13.32 22.28
C ASP A 315 -10.60 11.85 21.89
N GLU A 316 -9.86 11.39 20.89
CA GLU A 316 -9.86 9.98 20.46
C GLU A 316 -8.68 9.20 21.05
N GLY A 317 -7.87 9.85 21.90
CA GLY A 317 -6.74 9.28 22.60
C GLY A 317 -5.45 9.28 21.79
N THR A 318 -4.50 8.47 22.24
CA THR A 318 -3.21 8.28 21.56
C THR A 318 -3.42 7.46 20.28
N SER A 319 -3.20 8.08 19.13
CA SER A 319 -3.30 7.41 17.82
C SER A 319 -2.06 6.56 17.53
N PHE A 320 -0.88 7.07 17.86
CA PHE A 320 0.40 6.37 17.74
C PHE A 320 1.45 7.03 18.64
N THR A 321 2.56 6.32 18.88
CA THR A 321 3.67 6.80 19.69
C THR A 321 4.88 7.05 18.79
N VAL A 322 5.47 8.23 18.90
CA VAL A 322 6.62 8.69 18.10
C VAL A 322 7.80 8.96 19.02
N SER A 323 8.84 9.62 18.51
CA SER A 323 10.04 9.92 19.26
C SER A 323 10.16 11.43 19.54
N SER A 324 10.82 11.80 20.64
CA SER A 324 11.18 13.20 20.93
C SER A 324 12.39 13.69 20.11
N ASN A 325 13.09 12.78 19.43
CA ASN A 325 14.18 13.06 18.50
C ASN A 325 14.13 12.08 17.32
N GLY A 326 14.64 12.45 16.15
CA GLY A 326 14.59 11.56 14.98
C GLY A 326 14.40 12.31 13.68
N TYR A 327 13.64 11.72 12.76
CA TYR A 327 13.33 12.35 11.48
C TYR A 327 12.11 13.28 11.60
N PRO A 328 12.18 14.53 11.13
CA PRO A 328 11.13 15.51 11.38
C PRO A 328 9.84 15.22 10.60
N VAL A 329 8.70 15.47 11.23
CA VAL A 329 7.41 15.67 10.57
C VAL A 329 7.02 17.14 10.72
N TYR A 330 6.88 17.82 9.60
CA TYR A 330 6.51 19.23 9.53
C TYR A 330 4.99 19.38 9.68
N ARG A 331 4.56 20.34 10.51
CA ARG A 331 3.16 20.71 10.70
C ARG A 331 2.88 22.03 10.00
N LEU A 332 1.87 22.05 9.14
CA LEU A 332 1.45 23.23 8.39
C LEU A 332 0.00 23.55 8.74
N TYR A 333 -0.33 24.84 8.86
CA TYR A 333 -1.68 25.33 9.10
C TYR A 333 -2.18 26.14 7.89
N ASN A 334 -3.41 25.91 7.46
CA ASN A 334 -4.05 26.72 6.42
C ASN A 334 -4.88 27.85 7.05
N PRO A 335 -4.40 29.11 7.08
CA PRO A 335 -5.13 30.22 7.67
C PRO A 335 -6.36 30.65 6.86
N TYR A 336 -6.50 30.16 5.63
CA TYR A 336 -7.60 30.50 4.72
C TYR A 336 -8.72 29.44 4.73
N ASP A 337 -8.52 28.29 5.37
CA ASP A 337 -9.57 27.30 5.53
C ASP A 337 -10.37 27.58 6.82
N PRO A 338 -11.69 27.81 6.73
CA PRO A 338 -12.51 28.15 7.89
C PRO A 338 -12.64 27.02 8.92
N LYS A 339 -12.27 25.78 8.57
CA LYS A 339 -12.26 24.62 9.48
C LYS A 339 -10.92 24.46 10.20
N GLY A 340 -9.91 25.27 9.84
CA GLY A 340 -8.58 25.22 10.42
C GLY A 340 -7.80 23.97 10.02
N LEU A 341 -7.73 23.69 8.71
CA LEU A 341 -6.99 22.54 8.18
C LEU A 341 -5.51 22.57 8.58
N HIS A 342 -5.04 21.41 9.05
CA HIS A 342 -3.62 21.14 9.27
C HIS A 342 -3.13 20.08 8.28
N HIS A 343 -1.84 20.14 7.96
CA HIS A 343 -1.15 19.12 7.16
C HIS A 343 0.12 18.67 7.87
N TYR A 344 0.46 17.40 7.68
CA TYR A 344 1.62 16.77 8.28
C TYR A 344 2.39 16.00 7.22
N THR A 345 3.68 16.31 7.07
CA THR A 345 4.53 15.67 6.06
C THR A 345 5.97 15.51 6.53
N MET A 346 6.62 14.44 6.08
CA MET A 346 8.06 14.27 6.22
C MET A 346 8.86 14.95 5.11
N SER A 347 8.22 15.37 4.00
CA SER A 347 8.90 16.05 2.91
C SER A 347 9.03 17.54 3.20
N ARG A 348 10.26 18.02 3.35
CA ARG A 348 10.53 19.44 3.50
C ARG A 348 10.11 20.21 2.23
N GLU A 349 10.28 19.61 1.06
CA GLU A 349 9.92 20.19 -0.23
C GLU A 349 8.40 20.39 -0.37
N GLU A 350 7.60 19.41 0.08
CA GLU A 350 6.14 19.53 0.15
C GLU A 350 5.73 20.66 1.09
N ALA A 351 6.30 20.71 2.30
CA ALA A 351 6.05 21.77 3.27
C ALA A 351 6.39 23.16 2.69
N ASP A 352 7.57 23.32 2.08
CA ASP A 352 8.01 24.57 1.47
C ASP A 352 7.11 24.99 0.30
N LYS A 353 6.58 24.03 -0.47
CA LYS A 353 5.61 24.31 -1.51
C LYS A 353 4.31 24.84 -0.92
N MET A 354 3.78 24.21 0.12
CA MET A 354 2.54 24.66 0.76
C MET A 354 2.68 26.05 1.37
N VAL A 355 3.84 26.36 1.93
CA VAL A 355 4.15 27.71 2.43
C VAL A 355 4.13 28.74 1.30
N ARG A 356 4.71 28.43 0.14
CA ARG A 356 4.61 29.29 -1.06
C ARG A 356 3.16 29.46 -1.53
N ASP A 357 2.32 28.44 -1.32
CA ASP A 357 0.89 28.45 -1.64
C ASP A 357 0.03 29.14 -0.54
N GLY A 358 0.66 29.74 0.49
CA GLY A 358 0.01 30.57 1.50
C GLY A 358 -0.28 29.89 2.84
N TRP A 359 0.12 28.64 3.02
CA TRP A 359 0.05 27.97 4.32
C TRP A 359 1.10 28.53 5.28
N ARG A 360 0.85 28.38 6.58
CA ARG A 360 1.79 28.76 7.63
C ARG A 360 2.60 27.53 8.07
N ASP A 361 3.93 27.64 8.02
CA ASP A 361 4.84 26.68 8.66
C ASP A 361 4.73 26.84 10.18
N GLU A 362 4.30 25.79 10.88
CA GLU A 362 4.24 25.75 12.34
C GLU A 362 5.45 25.00 12.95
N GLY A 363 6.40 24.60 12.12
CA GLY A 363 7.62 23.90 12.52
C GLY A 363 7.43 22.39 12.59
N ILE A 364 8.22 21.77 13.47
CA ILE A 364 8.22 20.31 13.64
C ILE A 364 7.09 19.94 14.60
N GLY A 365 6.12 19.17 14.11
CA GLY A 365 5.05 18.62 14.95
C GLY A 365 5.55 17.51 15.86
N TRP A 366 6.40 16.63 15.34
CA TRP A 366 7.07 15.55 16.09
C TRP A 366 8.21 14.93 15.27
N TYR A 367 8.91 13.95 15.86
CA TYR A 367 9.94 13.16 15.18
C TYR A 367 9.56 11.70 15.04
N VAL A 368 9.84 11.13 13.88
CA VAL A 368 9.66 9.72 13.56
C VAL A 368 10.88 8.94 14.04
N PRO A 369 10.68 7.83 14.77
CA PRO A 369 11.78 7.01 15.26
C PRO A 369 12.52 6.29 14.14
N LYS A 370 13.83 6.12 14.31
CA LYS A 370 14.70 5.25 13.54
C LYS A 370 14.25 3.79 13.66
N ASP A 371 13.96 3.30 14.87
CA ASP A 371 13.64 1.88 15.12
C ASP A 371 12.13 1.62 15.29
N GLY A 372 11.30 2.48 14.67
CA GLY A 372 9.86 2.25 14.52
C GLY A 372 9.54 1.00 13.71
N SER A 373 8.35 0.44 13.93
CA SER A 373 7.83 -0.71 13.15
C SER A 373 6.35 -0.64 12.84
N LEU A 374 5.64 0.39 13.32
CA LEU A 374 4.20 0.54 13.15
C LEU A 374 3.92 1.53 12.01
N PRO A 375 3.45 1.11 10.83
CA PRO A 375 3.11 2.05 9.77
C PRO A 375 1.94 2.96 10.15
N VAL A 376 2.10 4.26 9.88
CA VAL A 376 1.03 5.26 9.92
C VAL A 376 0.59 5.52 8.49
N TYR A 377 -0.64 5.12 8.17
CA TYR A 377 -1.25 5.28 6.86
C TYR A 377 -1.83 6.68 6.68
N ARG A 378 -1.72 7.23 5.47
CA ARG A 378 -2.29 8.53 5.09
C ARG A 378 -3.41 8.35 4.08
N LEU A 379 -4.52 9.05 4.27
CA LEU A 379 -5.56 9.19 3.26
C LEU A 379 -5.93 10.66 3.09
N TYR A 380 -6.36 11.01 1.89
CA TYR A 380 -6.82 12.33 1.52
C TYR A 380 -8.31 12.33 1.15
N ASN A 381 -9.08 13.24 1.71
CA ASN A 381 -10.45 13.48 1.31
C ASN A 381 -10.53 14.67 0.35
N GLN A 382 -10.72 14.38 -0.94
CA GLN A 382 -10.81 15.40 -1.99
C GLN A 382 -11.97 16.41 -1.83
N TYR A 383 -13.00 16.08 -1.04
CA TYR A 383 -14.15 16.96 -0.83
C TYR A 383 -13.95 17.90 0.35
N SER A 384 -13.31 17.43 1.43
CA SER A 384 -13.08 18.24 2.63
C SER A 384 -11.72 18.93 2.66
N GLY A 385 -10.74 18.43 1.90
CA GLY A 385 -9.33 18.83 1.97
C GLY A 385 -8.54 18.16 3.10
N GLU A 386 -9.18 17.27 3.86
CA GLU A 386 -8.62 16.66 5.06
C GLU A 386 -7.66 15.52 4.75
N HIS A 387 -6.65 15.36 5.62
CA HIS A 387 -5.86 14.14 5.69
C HIS A 387 -6.17 13.35 6.97
N LEU A 388 -6.35 12.05 6.82
CA LEU A 388 -6.48 11.11 7.93
C LEU A 388 -5.16 10.34 8.10
N PHE A 389 -4.65 10.31 9.32
CA PHE A 389 -3.48 9.53 9.72
C PHE A 389 -3.88 8.45 10.73
N THR A 390 -3.63 7.19 10.39
CA THR A 390 -4.06 6.05 11.21
C THR A 390 -3.08 4.89 11.16
N THR A 391 -2.93 4.18 12.28
CA THR A 391 -2.24 2.89 12.34
C THR A 391 -3.20 1.72 12.13
N ASN A 392 -4.51 1.97 12.14
CA ASN A 392 -5.53 0.97 11.93
C ASN A 392 -5.75 0.76 10.42
N PHE A 393 -5.22 -0.34 9.90
CA PHE A 393 -5.38 -0.68 8.50
C PHE A 393 -6.87 -0.92 8.11
N GLY A 394 -7.72 -1.35 9.05
CA GLY A 394 -9.16 -1.46 8.80
C GLY A 394 -9.85 -0.10 8.61
N GLU A 395 -9.42 0.93 9.35
CA GLU A 395 -9.88 2.32 9.16
C GLU A 395 -9.41 2.86 7.80
N TYR A 396 -8.16 2.57 7.43
CA TYR A 396 -7.58 2.89 6.11
C TYR A 396 -8.36 2.26 4.95
N GLU A 397 -8.81 1.02 5.10
CA GLU A 397 -9.63 0.36 4.08
C GLU A 397 -11.06 0.91 4.04
N SER A 398 -11.69 1.09 5.21
CA SER A 398 -13.07 1.57 5.31
C SER A 398 -13.23 3.00 4.78
N ALA A 399 -12.26 3.88 5.07
CA ALA A 399 -12.25 5.24 4.55
C ALA A 399 -12.09 5.26 3.01
N ALA A 400 -11.27 4.35 2.46
CA ALA A 400 -11.13 4.22 1.01
C ALA A 400 -12.43 3.76 0.34
N GLU A 401 -13.15 2.81 0.94
CA GLU A 401 -14.48 2.39 0.49
C GLU A 401 -15.50 3.54 0.56
N ALA A 402 -15.35 4.45 1.53
CA ALA A 402 -16.13 5.68 1.62
C ALA A 402 -15.68 6.79 0.64
N GLY A 403 -14.71 6.52 -0.24
CA GLY A 403 -14.28 7.43 -1.30
C GLY A 403 -13.07 8.31 -0.96
N TRP A 404 -12.37 8.04 0.13
CA TRP A 404 -11.09 8.69 0.42
C TRP A 404 -9.99 8.15 -0.49
N ILE A 405 -9.05 9.01 -0.85
CA ILE A 405 -7.89 8.66 -1.67
C ILE A 405 -6.81 8.13 -0.74
N GLN A 406 -6.45 6.86 -0.92
CA GLN A 406 -5.34 6.23 -0.21
C GLN A 406 -4.00 6.79 -0.70
N GLU A 407 -3.19 7.34 0.22
CA GLU A 407 -1.89 7.95 -0.07
C GLU A 407 -0.72 7.16 0.54
N SER A 408 -0.91 5.86 0.76
CA SER A 408 0.12 4.93 1.25
C SER A 408 0.54 5.21 2.72
N VAL A 409 1.78 4.91 3.05
CA VAL A 409 2.38 5.06 4.39
C VAL A 409 3.04 6.43 4.49
N ALA A 410 2.62 7.21 5.49
CA ALA A 410 3.16 8.53 5.79
C ALA A 410 4.54 8.43 6.46
N TRP A 411 4.64 7.57 7.48
CA TRP A 411 5.85 7.31 8.27
C TRP A 411 5.67 6.06 9.14
N ILE A 412 6.71 5.72 9.92
CA ILE A 412 6.72 4.58 10.84
C ILE A 412 6.79 5.06 12.30
N ALA A 413 5.81 4.70 13.11
CA ALA A 413 5.77 4.97 14.55
C ALA A 413 6.37 3.81 15.38
N PHE A 414 6.54 4.03 16.68
CA PHE A 414 6.76 2.93 17.62
C PHE A 414 5.50 2.07 17.72
N LYS A 415 5.73 0.77 17.98
CA LYS A 415 4.67 -0.18 18.34
C LYS A 415 4.28 -0.04 19.81
#